data_AF-A0A2P5ID79-F1
#
_entry.id   AF-A0A2P5ID79-F1
#
_cell.length_a   1.000
_cell.length_b   1.000
_cell.length_c   1.000
_cell.angle_alpha   90.00
_cell.angle_beta   90.00
_cell.angle_gamma   90.00
#
_symmetry.space_group_name_H-M   'P 1'
#
loop_
_entity.id
_entity.type
_entity.pdbx_description
1 polymer ?
#
loop_
_entity_poly.entity_id
_entity_poly.type
_entity_poly.pdbx_seq_one_letter_code
_entity_poly.pdbx_strand_id
1 'polypeptide(L)'
;MFYLIFPWAEADLQSYLGRKNPRPTIDHPTVQWLAEQCLGIADGLCQLHRHQTTYISSAWSDNDTNISGLYGNGRTDKVQLYGRHGDIKLQNILWFCDPKKVGDRGVLKIADFGLAEFKTSPARLYQGMGRIKFSPPYQPPECNVLGGRVGQSHDIWSLGCLYLELITWLLGGWELVKSFQVAREATYPEYHANVINGTFFTIVPGGVDGSGVAVVKPAVTEFIESLHSNASCTEYLHKFLYLIERDMLIIKPTKQTEKGGIGMPELTFQLRALCRQICDDPAFATTAAA
;
A
#
# COMPACT_ATOMS: atom_id res chain seq x y z
N MET A 1 -18.22 -20.44 16.96
CA MET A 1 -18.30 -19.52 15.81
C MET A 1 -18.36 -18.11 16.36
N PHE A 2 -17.49 -17.22 15.91
CA PHE A 2 -17.50 -15.82 16.33
C PHE A 2 -18.16 -14.98 15.24
N TYR A 3 -18.96 -14.01 15.65
CA TYR A 3 -19.51 -12.99 14.76
C TYR A 3 -18.93 -11.64 15.16
N LEU A 4 -18.36 -10.92 14.20
CA LEU A 4 -17.81 -9.58 14.41
C LEU A 4 -18.78 -8.57 13.77
N ILE A 5 -19.18 -7.55 14.54
CA ILE A 5 -20.11 -6.51 14.09
C ILE A 5 -19.31 -5.23 13.85
N PHE A 6 -19.41 -4.68 12.65
CA PHE A 6 -18.72 -3.45 12.25
C PHE A 6 -19.71 -2.43 11.65
N PRO A 7 -19.38 -1.13 11.67
CA PRO A 7 -20.10 -0.14 10.87
C PRO A 7 -20.14 -0.54 9.39
N TRP A 8 -21.29 -0.34 8.75
CA TRP A 8 -21.48 -0.65 7.33
C TRP A 8 -20.92 0.47 6.45
N ALA A 9 -20.14 0.11 5.44
CA ALA A 9 -19.60 1.04 4.44
C ALA A 9 -20.49 1.11 3.20
N GLU A 10 -20.47 2.23 2.49
CA GLU A 10 -21.31 2.43 1.30
C GLU A 10 -20.77 1.71 0.06
N ALA A 11 -19.45 1.47 0.02
CA ALA A 11 -18.76 0.67 -0.99
C ALA A 11 -17.35 0.30 -0.51
N ASP A 12 -16.76 -0.75 -1.07
CA ASP A 12 -15.31 -0.85 -1.15
C ASP A 12 -14.76 0.14 -2.20
N LEU A 13 -13.46 0.43 -2.17
CA LEU A 13 -12.84 1.44 -3.02
C LEU A 13 -12.92 1.03 -4.49
N GLN A 14 -12.80 -0.26 -4.84
CA GLN A 14 -12.96 -0.68 -6.24
C GLN A 14 -14.37 -0.38 -6.74
N SER A 15 -15.39 -0.71 -5.95
CA SER A 15 -16.79 -0.40 -6.27
C SER A 15 -17.05 1.10 -6.31
N TYR A 16 -16.41 1.90 -5.45
CA TYR A 16 -16.49 3.35 -5.49
C TYR A 16 -15.92 3.90 -6.80
N LEU A 17 -14.67 3.56 -7.12
CA LEU A 17 -13.97 4.05 -8.31
C LEU A 17 -14.67 3.58 -9.60
N GLY A 18 -15.14 2.32 -9.66
CA GLY A 18 -15.67 1.74 -10.89
C GLY A 18 -17.17 1.93 -11.13
N ARG A 19 -17.96 2.15 -10.07
CA ARG A 19 -19.43 2.23 -10.18
C ARG A 19 -20.02 3.51 -9.66
N LYS A 20 -19.55 4.02 -8.51
CA LYS A 20 -20.12 5.23 -7.89
C LYS A 20 -19.52 6.52 -8.47
N ASN A 21 -18.22 6.54 -8.76
CA ASN A 21 -17.52 7.69 -9.30
C ASN A 21 -16.52 7.28 -10.42
N PRO A 22 -16.99 6.76 -11.56
CA PRO A 22 -16.13 6.26 -12.65
C PRO A 22 -15.37 7.35 -13.41
N ARG A 23 -15.77 8.61 -13.27
CA ARG A 23 -15.21 9.77 -13.98
C ARG A 23 -15.07 10.93 -13.00
N PRO A 24 -13.99 10.97 -12.20
CA PRO A 24 -13.79 12.06 -11.26
C PRO A 24 -13.54 13.38 -12.00
N THR A 25 -13.83 14.48 -11.32
CA THR A 25 -13.38 15.81 -11.72
C THR A 25 -12.00 16.06 -11.13
N ILE A 26 -11.09 16.64 -11.92
CA ILE A 26 -9.80 17.10 -11.41
C ILE A 26 -9.92 18.56 -10.98
N ASP A 27 -10.54 18.76 -9.82
CA ASP A 27 -10.67 20.06 -9.17
C ASP A 27 -9.97 20.06 -7.80
N HIS A 28 -9.70 21.26 -7.28
CA HIS A 28 -9.01 21.40 -5.99
C HIS A 28 -9.64 20.55 -4.86
N PRO A 29 -10.97 20.58 -4.63
CA PRO A 29 -11.58 19.74 -3.59
C PRO A 29 -11.36 18.24 -3.78
N THR A 30 -11.35 17.74 -5.00
CA THR A 30 -11.17 16.31 -5.29
C THR A 30 -9.73 15.88 -5.12
N VAL A 31 -8.77 16.70 -5.58
CA VAL A 31 -7.33 16.45 -5.37
C VAL A 31 -6.97 16.52 -3.89
N GLN A 32 -7.47 17.53 -3.18
CA GLN A 32 -7.29 17.66 -1.73
C GLN A 32 -7.88 16.45 -0.99
N TRP A 33 -9.11 16.05 -1.33
CA TRP A 33 -9.72 14.87 -0.73
C TRP A 33 -8.87 13.62 -0.93
N LEU A 34 -8.41 13.34 -2.16
CA LEU A 34 -7.56 12.19 -2.47
C LEU A 34 -6.26 12.21 -1.67
N ALA A 35 -5.61 13.38 -1.57
CA ALA A 35 -4.38 13.56 -0.81
C ALA A 35 -4.59 13.25 0.69
N GLU A 36 -5.67 13.77 1.27
CA GLU A 36 -6.07 13.50 2.65
C GLU A 36 -6.40 12.02 2.89
N GLN A 37 -7.05 11.35 1.93
CA GLN A 37 -7.34 9.92 2.04
C GLN A 37 -6.06 9.08 2.01
N CYS A 38 -5.13 9.37 1.09
CA CYS A 38 -3.85 8.66 1.03
C CYS A 38 -3.04 8.88 2.31
N LEU A 39 -2.99 10.12 2.83
CA LEU A 39 -2.38 10.39 4.12
C LEU A 39 -3.05 9.62 5.26
N GLY A 40 -4.38 9.59 5.31
CA GLY A 40 -5.15 8.88 6.34
C GLY A 40 -4.91 7.37 6.35
N ILE A 41 -4.83 6.74 5.17
CA ILE A 41 -4.49 5.32 5.04
C ILE A 41 -3.06 5.06 5.54
N ALA A 42 -2.08 5.86 5.11
CA ALA A 42 -0.69 5.72 5.56
C ALA A 42 -0.55 5.93 7.08
N ASP A 43 -1.24 6.92 7.65
CA ASP A 43 -1.25 7.17 9.09
C ASP A 43 -1.87 6.00 9.87
N GLY A 44 -3.00 5.45 9.39
CA GLY A 44 -3.61 4.26 9.97
C GLY A 44 -2.68 3.04 9.97
N LEU A 45 -1.95 2.82 8.87
CA LEU A 45 -0.92 1.78 8.81
C LEU A 45 0.29 2.09 9.68
N CYS A 46 0.69 3.34 9.82
CA CYS A 46 1.76 3.74 10.73
C CYS A 46 1.43 3.37 12.18
N GLN A 47 0.17 3.56 12.60
CA GLN A 47 -0.31 3.16 13.91
C GLN A 47 -0.36 1.64 14.07
N LEU A 48 -0.79 0.91 13.03
CA LEU A 48 -0.75 -0.57 13.02
C LEU A 48 0.67 -1.12 13.11
N HIS A 49 1.60 -0.52 12.37
CA HIS A 49 3.01 -0.90 12.33
C HIS A 49 3.68 -0.76 13.70
N ARG A 50 3.18 0.12 14.56
CA ARG A 50 3.67 0.32 15.93
C ARG A 50 2.51 0.45 16.92
N HIS A 51 1.85 -0.67 17.19
CA HIS A 51 0.73 -0.72 18.14
C HIS A 51 1.18 -1.03 19.56
N GLN A 52 0.68 -0.30 20.57
CA GLN A 52 0.91 -0.60 21.98
C GLN A 52 -0.34 -1.21 22.61
N THR A 53 -0.17 -2.31 23.34
CA THR A 53 -1.26 -2.99 24.05
C THR A 53 -0.87 -3.29 25.49
N THR A 54 -1.84 -3.31 26.41
CA THR A 54 -1.68 -3.82 27.77
C THR A 54 -2.12 -5.28 27.90
N TYR A 55 -2.67 -5.86 26.83
CA TYR A 55 -3.14 -7.24 26.77
C TYR A 55 -2.22 -8.03 25.84
N ILE A 56 -1.57 -9.03 26.40
CA ILE A 56 -0.91 -10.08 25.65
C ILE A 56 -1.85 -11.29 25.76
N SER A 57 -2.17 -11.96 24.66
CA SER A 57 -2.89 -13.23 24.71
C SER A 57 -1.91 -14.40 24.72
N SER A 58 -2.21 -15.48 25.44
CA SER A 58 -1.40 -16.70 25.44
C SER A 58 -1.29 -17.33 24.05
N ALA A 59 -2.19 -16.98 23.12
CA ALA A 59 -2.10 -17.37 21.72
C ALA A 59 -0.98 -16.66 20.93
N TRP A 60 -0.34 -15.64 21.51
CA TRP A 60 0.84 -14.98 20.92
C TRP A 60 2.16 -15.59 21.41
N SER A 61 2.10 -16.59 22.30
CA SER A 61 3.27 -17.33 22.79
C SER A 61 3.58 -18.54 21.89
N ASP A 62 3.76 -18.33 20.58
CA ASP A 62 4.47 -19.33 19.79
C ASP A 62 5.97 -19.23 20.16
N ASN A 63 6.38 -20.14 21.04
CA ASN A 63 7.74 -20.38 21.54
C ASN A 63 8.49 -19.20 22.21
N ASP A 64 7.79 -18.13 22.59
CA ASP A 64 8.42 -17.01 23.30
C ASP A 64 8.59 -17.32 24.79
N THR A 65 9.74 -17.89 25.16
CA THR A 65 10.15 -18.08 26.56
C THR A 65 10.29 -16.77 27.35
N ASN A 66 10.32 -15.61 26.66
CA ASN A 66 10.38 -14.28 27.28
C ASN A 66 9.00 -13.62 27.52
N ILE A 67 7.89 -14.15 26.98
CA ILE A 67 6.55 -13.61 27.25
C ILE A 67 5.93 -14.24 28.51
N SER A 68 6.37 -15.45 28.89
CA SER A 68 5.94 -16.16 30.10
C SER A 68 6.09 -15.33 31.38
N GLY A 69 7.02 -14.36 31.42
CA GLY A 69 7.26 -13.47 32.56
C GLY A 69 6.30 -12.28 32.69
N LEU A 70 5.46 -12.01 31.69
CA LEU A 70 4.44 -10.93 31.73
C LEU A 70 3.07 -11.44 32.21
N TYR A 71 2.85 -12.76 32.15
CA TYR A 71 1.69 -13.39 32.77
C TYR A 71 2.03 -13.77 34.21
N GLY A 72 1.68 -12.91 35.16
CA GLY A 72 1.66 -13.34 36.55
C GLY A 72 1.91 -12.29 37.60
N ASN A 73 2.22 -11.04 37.25
CA ASN A 73 2.65 -10.08 38.28
C ASN A 73 2.03 -8.69 38.16
N GLY A 74 0.72 -8.59 37.89
CA GLY A 74 -0.06 -7.34 38.07
C GLY A 74 0.50 -6.07 37.39
N ARG A 75 1.45 -6.22 36.46
CA ARG A 75 2.15 -5.12 35.79
C ARG A 75 1.37 -4.75 34.55
N THR A 76 0.83 -3.53 34.56
CA THR A 76 0.17 -2.86 33.44
C THR A 76 1.19 -2.29 32.45
N ASP A 77 2.30 -2.98 32.22
CA ASP A 77 3.35 -2.50 31.32
C ASP A 77 2.85 -2.61 29.88
N LYS A 78 2.84 -1.48 29.17
CA LYS A 78 2.49 -1.43 27.75
C LYS A 78 3.51 -2.25 26.97
N VAL A 79 3.04 -3.23 26.21
CA VAL A 79 3.86 -3.99 25.28
C VAL A 79 3.77 -3.38 23.89
N GLN A 80 4.92 -3.11 23.30
CA GLN A 80 5.03 -2.68 21.92
C GLN A 80 4.93 -3.90 20.99
N LEU A 81 3.94 -3.87 20.10
CA LEU A 81 3.80 -4.78 19.00
C LEU A 81 4.21 -4.11 17.69
N TYR A 82 4.68 -4.94 16.78
CA TYR A 82 5.01 -4.58 15.41
C TYR A 82 4.05 -5.32 14.49
N GLY A 83 3.17 -4.55 13.86
CA GLY A 83 2.11 -5.07 12.99
C GLY A 83 2.47 -4.98 11.50
N ARG A 84 1.77 -5.79 10.69
CA ARG A 84 1.69 -5.69 9.23
C ARG A 84 0.24 -6.02 8.82
N HIS A 85 -0.34 -5.27 7.89
CA HIS A 85 -1.69 -5.55 7.40
C HIS A 85 -1.73 -6.78 6.50
N GLY A 86 -0.82 -6.86 5.52
CA GLY A 86 -0.64 -8.09 4.77
C GLY A 86 -1.56 -8.28 3.55
N ASP A 87 -2.54 -7.40 3.31
CA ASP A 87 -3.41 -7.49 2.12
C ASP A 87 -4.04 -6.15 1.74
N ILE A 88 -3.21 -5.11 1.54
CA ILE A 88 -3.70 -3.80 1.10
C ILE A 88 -4.02 -3.86 -0.39
N LYS A 89 -5.26 -3.52 -0.74
CA LYS A 89 -5.82 -3.52 -2.10
C LYS A 89 -7.11 -2.72 -2.12
N LEU A 90 -7.61 -2.36 -3.31
CA LEU A 90 -8.84 -1.57 -3.45
C LEU A 90 -10.04 -2.19 -2.72
N GLN A 91 -10.18 -3.51 -2.73
CA GLN A 91 -11.34 -4.18 -2.12
C GLN A 91 -11.30 -4.17 -0.58
N ASN A 92 -10.12 -3.95 0.01
CA ASN A 92 -9.92 -3.90 1.46
C ASN A 92 -9.84 -2.46 1.99
N ILE A 93 -10.07 -1.46 1.14
CA ILE A 93 -10.30 -0.08 1.55
C ILE A 93 -11.79 0.22 1.39
N LEU A 94 -12.44 0.62 2.47
CA LEU A 94 -13.88 0.90 2.50
C LEU A 94 -14.13 2.40 2.45
N TRP A 95 -15.09 2.79 1.62
CA TRP A 95 -15.56 4.16 1.48
C TRP A 95 -16.83 4.38 2.32
N PHE A 96 -16.69 5.22 3.35
CA PHE A 96 -17.78 5.64 4.22
C PHE A 96 -18.21 7.05 3.83
N CYS A 97 -19.47 7.23 3.46
CA CYS A 97 -20.04 8.54 3.16
C CYS A 97 -21.35 8.69 3.91
N ASP A 98 -21.62 9.89 4.42
CA ASP A 98 -22.94 10.23 4.94
C ASP A 98 -23.81 10.75 3.78
N PRO A 99 -24.79 9.97 3.28
CA PRO A 99 -25.64 10.41 2.18
C PRO A 99 -26.54 11.61 2.55
N LYS A 100 -26.66 11.94 3.85
CA LYS A 100 -27.45 13.08 4.32
C LYS A 100 -26.64 14.38 4.35
N LYS A 101 -25.32 14.31 4.27
CA LYS A 101 -24.43 15.47 4.34
C LYS A 101 -24.09 15.95 2.92
N VAL A 102 -24.65 17.11 2.55
CA VAL A 102 -24.38 17.74 1.26
C VAL A 102 -22.88 18.00 1.10
N GLY A 103 -22.30 17.56 -0.01
CA GLY A 103 -20.89 17.75 -0.32
C GLY A 103 -19.93 16.79 0.40
N ASP A 104 -20.44 15.79 1.13
CA ASP A 104 -19.59 14.75 1.70
C ASP A 104 -18.95 13.90 0.60
N ARG A 105 -17.63 13.89 0.56
CA ARG A 105 -16.84 13.06 -0.36
C ARG A 105 -16.51 11.70 0.25
N GLY A 106 -16.88 11.50 1.51
CA GLY A 106 -16.63 10.29 2.29
C GLY A 106 -15.21 10.20 2.81
N VAL A 107 -14.94 9.12 3.54
CA VAL A 107 -13.67 8.80 4.18
C VAL A 107 -13.30 7.35 3.86
N LEU A 108 -12.05 7.15 3.46
CA LEU A 108 -11.48 5.82 3.21
C LEU A 108 -10.96 5.23 4.52
N LYS A 109 -11.30 3.96 4.78
CA LYS A 109 -10.85 3.22 5.96
C LYS A 109 -10.32 1.85 5.57
N ILE A 110 -9.23 1.44 6.20
CA ILE A 110 -8.65 0.11 6.03
C ILE A 110 -9.57 -0.92 6.68
N ALA A 111 -9.80 -2.04 6.00
CA ALA A 111 -10.57 -3.17 6.48
C ALA A 111 -9.88 -4.49 6.13
N ASP A 112 -10.48 -5.59 6.60
CA ASP A 112 -10.00 -6.96 6.40
C ASP A 112 -8.58 -7.23 6.93
N PHE A 113 -8.49 -7.30 8.25
CA PHE A 113 -7.27 -7.69 8.97
C PHE A 113 -7.08 -9.22 9.03
N GLY A 114 -7.73 -10.00 8.14
CA GLY A 114 -7.67 -11.46 8.16
C GLY A 114 -6.26 -12.03 7.90
N LEU A 115 -5.39 -11.25 7.25
CA LEU A 115 -3.98 -11.56 7.00
C LEU A 115 -3.02 -10.71 7.86
N ALA A 116 -3.55 -9.94 8.81
CA ALA A 116 -2.72 -9.08 9.65
C ALA A 116 -1.89 -9.91 10.64
N GLU A 117 -0.64 -9.52 10.80
CA GLU A 117 0.30 -10.17 11.71
C GLU A 117 0.87 -9.18 12.71
N PHE A 118 0.97 -9.59 13.97
CA PHE A 118 1.61 -8.83 15.03
C PHE A 118 2.70 -9.66 15.69
N LYS A 119 3.87 -9.06 15.91
CA LYS A 119 5.00 -9.68 16.61
C LYS A 119 5.54 -8.76 17.69
N THR A 120 6.18 -9.33 18.70
CA THR A 120 6.85 -8.59 19.80
C THR A 120 8.21 -8.01 19.40
N SER A 121 8.76 -8.43 18.26
CA SER A 121 10.02 -7.90 17.73
C SER A 121 9.92 -7.72 16.20
N PRO A 122 10.46 -6.62 15.63
CA PRO A 122 10.47 -6.39 14.19
C PRO A 122 11.19 -7.49 13.41
N ALA A 123 12.25 -8.07 13.98
CA ALA A 123 13.05 -9.10 13.33
C ALA A 123 12.25 -10.38 13.05
N ARG A 124 11.21 -10.64 13.84
CA ARG A 124 10.38 -11.85 13.75
C ARG A 124 9.25 -11.72 12.72
N LEU A 125 8.90 -10.51 12.27
CA LEU A 125 8.00 -10.34 11.13
C LEU A 125 8.59 -10.97 9.87
N TYR A 126 9.93 -10.94 9.76
CA TYR A 126 10.66 -11.47 8.61
C TYR A 126 10.90 -12.99 8.65
N GLN A 127 10.44 -13.69 9.69
CA GLN A 127 10.64 -15.13 9.88
C GLN A 127 9.36 -15.90 9.55
N GLY A 128 9.33 -16.50 8.36
CA GLY A 128 8.36 -17.51 7.99
C GLY A 128 7.17 -16.96 7.21
N MET A 129 7.04 -17.41 5.97
CA MET A 129 5.73 -17.58 5.36
C MET A 129 5.64 -19.03 4.88
N GLY A 130 4.72 -19.78 5.49
CA GLY A 130 4.06 -20.88 4.78
C GLY A 130 3.33 -20.33 3.55
N ARG A 131 2.78 -21.20 2.71
CA ARG A 131 2.06 -20.85 1.46
C ARG A 131 0.81 -19.99 1.72
N ILE A 132 0.97 -18.72 2.10
CA ILE A 132 -0.11 -17.74 2.26
C ILE A 132 -0.47 -17.25 0.86
N LYS A 133 -1.76 -17.33 0.53
CA LYS A 133 -2.32 -16.85 -0.74
C LYS A 133 -2.62 -15.35 -0.59
N PHE A 134 -1.67 -14.49 -0.95
CA PHE A 134 -1.94 -13.06 -1.07
C PHE A 134 -2.71 -12.75 -2.35
N SER A 135 -3.30 -11.57 -2.40
CA SER A 135 -3.88 -11.03 -3.63
C SER A 135 -2.76 -10.73 -4.63
N PRO A 136 -2.66 -11.47 -5.76
CA PRO A 136 -1.46 -11.45 -6.58
C PRO A 136 -1.04 -10.06 -7.12
N PRO A 137 -1.96 -9.16 -7.55
CA PRO A 137 -1.55 -7.89 -8.17
C PRO A 137 -0.80 -6.92 -7.24
N TYR A 138 -1.14 -6.86 -5.95
CA TYR A 138 -0.54 -5.90 -4.98
C TYR A 138 0.60 -6.52 -4.15
N GLN A 139 0.89 -7.79 -4.41
CA GLN A 139 1.94 -8.53 -3.73
C GLN A 139 3.32 -7.99 -4.12
N PRO A 140 4.26 -7.87 -3.18
CA PRO A 140 5.59 -7.36 -3.43
C PRO A 140 6.51 -8.50 -3.91
N PRO A 141 7.65 -8.16 -4.53
CA PRO A 141 8.60 -9.13 -5.03
C PRO A 141 9.15 -10.09 -3.96
N GLU A 142 9.36 -9.64 -2.72
CA GLU A 142 9.95 -10.48 -1.66
C GLU A 142 9.09 -11.70 -1.30
N CYS A 143 7.81 -11.72 -1.66
CA CYS A 143 6.96 -12.88 -1.46
C CYS A 143 7.20 -14.00 -2.48
N ASN A 144 7.90 -13.70 -3.59
CA ASN A 144 8.16 -14.63 -4.70
C ASN A 144 9.65 -14.91 -4.94
N VAL A 145 10.54 -14.23 -4.23
CA VAL A 145 11.99 -14.44 -4.32
C VAL A 145 12.46 -15.37 -3.20
N LEU A 146 13.31 -16.35 -3.53
CA LEU A 146 13.87 -17.29 -2.56
C LEU A 146 14.66 -16.53 -1.49
N GLY A 147 14.33 -16.75 -0.21
CA GLY A 147 14.95 -16.03 0.91
C GLY A 147 14.45 -14.60 1.12
N GLY A 148 13.41 -14.19 0.39
CA GLY A 148 12.74 -12.90 0.59
C GLY A 148 12.19 -12.76 2.02
N ARG A 149 12.34 -11.56 2.58
CA ARG A 149 11.95 -11.23 3.94
C ARG A 149 10.76 -10.28 3.92
N VAL A 150 9.58 -10.80 4.18
CA VAL A 150 8.34 -10.01 4.21
C VAL A 150 8.23 -9.30 5.55
N GLY A 151 8.07 -7.98 5.52
CA GLY A 151 7.89 -7.16 6.72
C GLY A 151 6.98 -5.98 6.43
N GLN A 152 7.15 -4.88 7.16
CA GLN A 152 6.31 -3.68 7.01
C GLN A 152 6.44 -3.00 5.64
N SER A 153 7.53 -3.25 4.91
CA SER A 153 7.65 -2.78 3.51
C SER A 153 6.64 -3.42 2.58
N HIS A 154 6.05 -4.55 2.98
CA HIS A 154 4.94 -5.14 2.25
C HIS A 154 3.79 -4.15 2.05
N ASP A 155 3.32 -3.57 3.16
CA ASP A 155 2.18 -2.65 3.12
C ASP A 155 2.56 -1.39 2.33
N ILE A 156 3.83 -0.96 2.36
CA ILE A 156 4.33 0.19 1.60
C ILE A 156 4.29 -0.08 0.09
N TRP A 157 4.77 -1.24 -0.36
CA TRP A 157 4.67 -1.64 -1.77
C TRP A 157 3.21 -1.70 -2.22
N SER A 158 2.34 -2.35 -1.44
CA SER A 158 0.92 -2.46 -1.74
C SER A 158 0.22 -1.09 -1.75
N LEU A 159 0.63 -0.14 -0.89
CA LEU A 159 0.19 1.25 -0.98
C LEU A 159 0.68 1.93 -2.26
N GLY A 160 1.91 1.67 -2.70
CA GLY A 160 2.44 2.24 -3.95
C GLY A 160 1.59 1.82 -5.14
N CYS A 161 1.22 0.53 -5.18
CA CYS A 161 0.29 -0.02 -6.17
C CYS A 161 -1.10 0.66 -6.09
N LEU A 162 -1.65 0.80 -4.87
CA LEU A 162 -2.97 1.40 -4.63
C LEU A 162 -3.01 2.89 -4.99
N TYR A 163 -2.00 3.65 -4.59
CA TYR A 163 -1.90 5.09 -4.87
C TYR A 163 -1.68 5.35 -6.35
N LEU A 164 -0.92 4.51 -7.05
CA LEU A 164 -0.78 4.64 -8.50
C LEU A 164 -2.12 4.44 -9.21
N GLU A 165 -2.94 3.48 -8.79
CA GLU A 165 -4.29 3.31 -9.34
C GLU A 165 -5.25 4.45 -8.97
N LEU A 166 -5.12 5.06 -7.78
CA LEU A 166 -5.88 6.26 -7.41
C LEU A 166 -5.51 7.47 -8.27
N ILE A 167 -4.21 7.71 -8.52
CA ILE A 167 -3.75 8.79 -9.40
C ILE A 167 -4.21 8.52 -10.85
N THR A 168 -4.10 7.27 -11.31
CA THR A 168 -4.60 6.85 -12.62
C THR A 168 -6.10 7.13 -12.76
N TRP A 169 -6.88 6.79 -11.73
CA TRP A 169 -8.31 7.09 -11.70
C TRP A 169 -8.59 8.59 -11.73
N LEU A 170 -7.85 9.40 -10.97
CA LEU A 170 -8.03 10.85 -10.97
C LEU A 170 -7.76 11.47 -12.36
N LEU A 171 -6.74 10.99 -13.07
CA LEU A 171 -6.32 11.54 -14.36
C LEU A 171 -7.14 11.07 -15.57
N GLY A 172 -7.75 9.87 -15.51
CA GLY A 172 -8.47 9.30 -16.67
C GLY A 172 -9.68 8.45 -16.35
N GLY A 173 -10.14 8.47 -15.10
CA GLY A 173 -11.26 7.67 -14.63
C GLY A 173 -11.00 6.16 -14.61
N TRP A 174 -12.07 5.41 -14.38
CA TRP A 174 -12.01 3.95 -14.27
C TRP A 174 -11.53 3.26 -15.55
N GLU A 175 -11.76 3.85 -16.73
CA GLU A 175 -11.28 3.30 -18.00
C GLU A 175 -9.75 3.32 -18.10
N LEU A 176 -9.10 4.37 -17.60
CA LEU A 176 -7.64 4.43 -17.56
C LEU A 176 -7.07 3.42 -16.55
N VAL A 177 -7.74 3.20 -15.42
CA VAL A 177 -7.36 2.14 -14.46
C VAL A 177 -7.44 0.75 -15.10
N LYS A 178 -8.53 0.44 -15.81
CA LYS A 178 -8.64 -0.84 -16.53
C LYS A 178 -7.56 -0.99 -17.59
N SER A 179 -7.27 0.07 -18.33
CA SER A 179 -6.20 0.08 -19.34
C SER A 179 -4.84 -0.20 -18.69
N PHE A 180 -4.58 0.39 -17.51
CA PHE A 180 -3.37 0.10 -16.74
C PHE A 180 -3.32 -1.36 -16.28
N GLN A 181 -4.41 -1.88 -15.74
CA GLN A 181 -4.51 -3.28 -15.28
C GLN A 181 -4.18 -4.26 -16.42
N VAL A 182 -4.73 -4.02 -17.61
CA VAL A 182 -4.43 -4.80 -18.82
C VAL A 182 -2.96 -4.63 -19.23
N ALA A 183 -2.42 -3.41 -19.22
CA ALA A 183 -1.02 -3.17 -19.57
C ALA A 183 -0.06 -3.96 -18.65
N ARG A 184 -0.38 -4.12 -17.36
CA ARG A 184 0.42 -4.91 -16.41
C ARG A 184 0.37 -6.43 -16.67
N GLU A 185 -0.60 -6.91 -17.44
CA GLU A 185 -0.67 -8.32 -17.87
C GLU A 185 0.29 -8.63 -19.03
N ALA A 186 0.97 -7.62 -19.58
CA ALA A 186 2.00 -7.82 -20.60
C ALA A 186 3.02 -8.89 -20.17
N THR A 187 3.27 -9.81 -21.09
CA THR A 187 4.27 -10.86 -20.95
C THR A 187 5.51 -10.47 -21.74
N TYR A 188 6.67 -10.90 -21.24
CA TYR A 188 7.96 -10.53 -21.78
C TYR A 188 8.71 -11.83 -22.05
N PRO A 189 8.96 -12.18 -23.33
CA PRO A 189 9.61 -13.43 -23.70
C PRO A 189 10.98 -13.66 -23.05
N GLU A 190 11.67 -12.58 -22.69
CA GLU A 190 12.96 -12.56 -21.99
C GLU A 190 12.88 -12.91 -20.49
N TYR A 191 11.69 -13.02 -19.90
CA TYR A 191 11.49 -13.34 -18.48
C TYR A 191 10.91 -14.75 -18.29
N HIS A 192 11.30 -15.43 -17.21
CA HIS A 192 10.91 -16.83 -16.98
C HIS A 192 9.40 -17.02 -16.81
N ALA A 193 8.90 -18.19 -17.22
CA ALA A 193 7.50 -18.63 -17.29
C ALA A 193 6.67 -18.63 -15.98
N ASN A 194 7.20 -18.12 -14.87
CA ASN A 194 6.53 -18.05 -13.57
C ASN A 194 6.04 -16.64 -13.20
N VAL A 195 5.94 -15.72 -14.18
CA VAL A 195 5.36 -14.39 -13.94
C VAL A 195 3.90 -14.55 -13.53
N ILE A 196 3.58 -14.08 -12.33
CA ILE A 196 2.20 -13.95 -11.89
C ILE A 196 1.58 -12.80 -12.70
N ASN A 197 0.57 -13.12 -13.51
CA ASN A 197 -0.12 -12.11 -14.32
C ASN A 197 -0.69 -10.98 -13.43
N GLY A 198 -0.58 -9.74 -13.91
CA GLY A 198 -1.15 -8.56 -13.24
C GLY A 198 -0.31 -7.94 -12.11
N THR A 199 0.81 -8.55 -11.70
CA THR A 199 1.76 -7.94 -10.73
C THR A 199 2.42 -6.68 -11.28
N PHE A 200 2.95 -5.84 -10.39
CA PHE A 200 3.74 -4.65 -10.75
C PHE A 200 5.22 -4.97 -11.02
N PHE A 201 5.68 -6.16 -10.64
CA PHE A 201 7.05 -6.63 -10.85
C PHE A 201 7.07 -7.91 -11.69
N THR A 202 8.23 -8.22 -12.25
CA THR A 202 8.57 -9.51 -12.87
C THR A 202 9.86 -10.05 -12.26
N ILE A 203 10.12 -11.34 -12.43
CA ILE A 203 11.37 -11.96 -11.99
C ILE A 203 12.18 -12.31 -13.23
N VAL A 204 13.36 -11.72 -13.32
CA VAL A 204 14.33 -11.97 -14.38
C VAL A 204 15.35 -13.01 -13.89
N PRO A 205 15.90 -13.87 -14.77
CA PRO A 205 17.02 -14.72 -14.38
C PRO A 205 18.20 -13.85 -13.88
N GLY A 206 18.67 -14.09 -12.65
CA GLY A 206 19.91 -13.51 -12.16
C GLY A 206 21.13 -14.30 -12.64
N GLY A 207 22.26 -13.61 -12.77
CA GLY A 207 23.52 -14.19 -13.26
C GLY A 207 24.05 -15.36 -12.40
N VAL A 208 24.96 -16.15 -12.99
CA VAL A 208 25.79 -17.29 -12.50
C VAL A 208 25.20 -18.33 -11.51
N ASP A 209 24.43 -17.94 -10.48
CA ASP A 209 23.81 -18.85 -9.49
C ASP A 209 22.35 -19.24 -9.81
N GLY A 210 21.75 -18.64 -10.85
CA GLY A 210 20.38 -18.93 -11.27
C GLY A 210 19.31 -18.41 -10.30
N SER A 211 19.67 -17.56 -9.33
CA SER A 211 18.71 -16.90 -8.45
C SER A 211 17.97 -15.79 -9.20
N GLY A 212 16.64 -15.83 -9.24
CA GLY A 212 15.85 -14.80 -9.93
C GLY A 212 15.96 -13.43 -9.23
N VAL A 213 16.14 -12.37 -10.00
CA VAL A 213 16.13 -10.97 -9.53
C VAL A 213 14.78 -10.36 -9.88
N ALA A 214 14.10 -9.74 -8.91
CA ALA A 214 12.88 -9.01 -9.21
C ALA A 214 13.20 -7.64 -9.83
N VAL A 215 12.36 -7.19 -10.75
CA VAL A 215 12.41 -5.85 -11.33
C VAL A 215 10.98 -5.34 -11.51
N VAL A 216 10.78 -4.02 -11.41
CA VAL A 216 9.49 -3.41 -11.78
C VAL A 216 9.27 -3.65 -13.28
N LYS A 217 8.04 -3.99 -13.70
CA LYS A 217 7.74 -4.26 -15.11
C LYS A 217 7.92 -2.99 -15.96
N PRO A 218 8.47 -3.08 -17.18
CA PRO A 218 8.52 -1.97 -18.13
C PRO A 218 7.15 -1.30 -18.33
N ALA A 219 6.07 -2.08 -18.48
CA ALA A 219 4.71 -1.57 -18.59
C ALA A 219 4.24 -0.75 -17.37
N VAL A 220 4.85 -0.90 -16.19
CA VAL A 220 4.53 -0.04 -15.03
C VAL A 220 5.30 1.27 -15.11
N THR A 221 6.59 1.24 -15.41
CA THR A 221 7.43 2.44 -15.54
C THR A 221 6.98 3.31 -16.70
N GLU A 222 6.75 2.72 -17.88
CA GLU A 222 6.21 3.42 -19.06
C GLU A 222 4.83 4.05 -18.77
N PHE A 223 4.00 3.37 -17.98
CA PHE A 223 2.70 3.90 -17.60
C PHE A 223 2.84 5.09 -16.65
N ILE A 224 3.73 5.04 -15.65
CA ILE A 224 4.04 6.19 -14.77
C ILE A 224 4.53 7.38 -15.61
N GLU A 225 5.42 7.16 -16.57
CA GLU A 225 5.87 8.20 -17.50
C GLU A 225 4.72 8.81 -18.32
N SER A 226 3.77 7.97 -18.76
CA SER A 226 2.57 8.45 -19.45
C SER A 226 1.66 9.30 -18.55
N LEU A 227 1.59 9.00 -17.25
CA LEU A 227 0.84 9.81 -16.29
C LEU A 227 1.52 11.15 -16.04
N HIS A 228 2.86 11.17 -15.93
CA HIS A 228 3.63 12.41 -15.88
C HIS A 228 3.41 13.27 -17.14
N SER A 229 3.29 12.65 -18.31
CA SER A 229 3.07 13.35 -19.57
C SER A 229 1.60 13.75 -19.80
N ASN A 230 0.70 13.43 -18.88
CA ASN A 230 -0.72 13.77 -19.00
C ASN A 230 -0.90 15.29 -18.84
N ALA A 231 -1.66 15.92 -19.73
CA ALA A 231 -1.90 17.37 -19.71
C ALA A 231 -2.57 17.87 -18.41
N SER A 232 -3.21 17.00 -17.66
CA SER A 232 -3.84 17.29 -16.36
C SER A 232 -2.93 16.94 -15.16
N CYS A 233 -1.70 16.46 -15.40
CA CYS A 233 -0.75 16.15 -14.33
C CYS A 233 -0.23 17.45 -13.71
N THR A 234 -0.68 17.72 -12.48
CA THR A 234 -0.27 18.90 -11.72
C THR A 234 1.05 18.65 -11.01
N GLU A 235 1.70 19.71 -10.52
CA GLU A 235 2.95 19.58 -9.77
C GLU A 235 2.80 18.65 -8.55
N TYR A 236 1.65 18.69 -7.87
CA TYR A 236 1.29 17.71 -6.84
C TYR A 236 1.37 16.27 -7.33
N LEU A 237 0.75 15.97 -8.47
CA LEU A 237 0.71 14.62 -9.03
C LEU A 237 2.11 14.18 -9.49
N HIS A 238 2.93 15.08 -10.04
CA HIS A 238 4.33 14.76 -10.34
C HIS A 238 5.09 14.37 -9.06
N LYS A 239 5.01 15.16 -7.99
CA LYS A 239 5.72 14.83 -6.74
C LYS A 239 5.22 13.52 -6.13
N PHE A 240 3.92 13.24 -6.22
CA PHE A 240 3.36 12.00 -5.69
C PHE A 240 3.73 10.77 -6.55
N LEU A 241 3.76 10.90 -7.87
CA LEU A 241 4.25 9.84 -8.76
C LEU A 241 5.73 9.53 -8.53
N TYR A 242 6.58 10.55 -8.32
CA TYR A 242 7.99 10.32 -7.96
C TYR A 242 8.15 9.60 -6.62
N LEU A 243 7.34 9.96 -5.61
CA LEU A 243 7.33 9.24 -4.33
C LEU A 243 6.95 7.77 -4.52
N ILE A 244 5.95 7.47 -5.35
CA ILE A 244 5.55 6.09 -5.64
C ILE A 244 6.68 5.34 -6.34
N GLU A 245 7.22 5.91 -7.41
CA GLU A 245 8.24 5.27 -8.26
C GLU A 245 9.56 5.05 -7.51
N ARG A 246 10.03 6.05 -6.77
CA ARG A 246 11.40 6.10 -6.23
C ARG A 246 11.51 5.62 -4.80
N ASP A 247 10.42 5.61 -4.05
CA ASP A 247 10.46 5.31 -2.61
C ASP A 247 9.54 4.16 -2.20
N MET A 248 8.43 3.93 -2.91
CA MET A 248 7.43 2.91 -2.54
C MET A 248 7.55 1.61 -3.35
N LEU A 249 7.72 1.69 -4.67
CA LEU A 249 7.85 0.54 -5.57
C LEU A 249 9.31 0.05 -5.68
N ILE A 250 9.96 -0.13 -4.54
CA ILE A 250 11.38 -0.48 -4.48
C ILE A 250 11.59 -1.99 -4.35
N ILE A 251 12.43 -2.53 -5.24
CA ILE A 251 12.92 -3.90 -5.13
C ILE A 251 14.11 -3.94 -4.18
N LYS A 252 13.95 -4.54 -3.01
CA LYS A 252 15.06 -4.70 -2.06
C LYS A 252 16.00 -5.84 -2.49
N PRO A 253 17.32 -5.63 -2.55
CA PRO A 253 18.25 -6.72 -2.81
C PRO A 253 18.26 -7.75 -1.67
N THR A 254 18.28 -9.04 -2.03
CA THR A 254 18.19 -10.19 -1.11
C THR A 254 19.33 -10.30 -0.10
N LYS A 255 20.45 -9.59 -0.31
CA LYS A 255 21.70 -9.71 0.49
C LYS A 255 22.06 -8.49 1.34
N GLN A 256 21.24 -7.43 1.41
CA GLN A 256 21.58 -6.25 2.22
C GLN A 256 20.67 -6.04 3.44
N THR A 257 21.32 -5.70 4.55
CA THR A 257 20.74 -5.25 5.83
C THR A 257 20.33 -3.77 5.82
N GLU A 258 20.26 -3.12 4.66
CA GLU A 258 20.07 -1.67 4.55
C GLU A 258 18.64 -1.22 4.23
N LYS A 259 18.35 0.01 4.69
CA LYS A 259 17.10 0.77 4.58
C LYS A 259 16.81 1.20 3.12
N GLY A 260 16.71 0.27 2.19
CA GLY A 260 16.60 0.60 0.75
C GLY A 260 15.29 1.26 0.32
N GLY A 261 14.28 1.38 1.18
CA GLY A 261 13.00 2.02 0.85
C GLY A 261 12.47 2.84 2.03
N ILE A 262 11.53 3.73 1.74
CA ILE A 262 10.91 4.60 2.75
C ILE A 262 10.23 3.76 3.85
N GLY A 263 10.32 4.22 5.10
CA GLY A 263 9.54 3.65 6.20
C GLY A 263 8.19 4.33 6.30
N MET A 264 7.17 3.64 6.84
CA MET A 264 5.83 4.20 6.99
C MET A 264 5.79 5.57 7.69
N PRO A 265 6.58 5.84 8.77
CA PRO A 265 6.62 7.19 9.38
C PRO A 265 7.11 8.29 8.44
N GLU A 266 8.12 7.99 7.62
CA GLU A 266 8.68 8.93 6.65
C GLU A 266 7.72 9.15 5.48
N LEU A 267 7.06 8.08 5.01
CA LEU A 267 6.00 8.18 4.01
C LEU A 267 4.86 9.09 4.49
N THR A 268 4.37 8.88 5.71
CA THR A 268 3.34 9.73 6.31
C THR A 268 3.81 11.18 6.46
N PHE A 269 5.09 11.42 6.75
CA PHE A 269 5.66 12.77 6.79
C PHE A 269 5.63 13.45 5.42
N GLN A 270 6.08 12.77 4.37
CA GLN A 270 6.09 13.30 3.01
C GLN A 270 4.67 13.53 2.46
N LEU A 271 3.74 12.59 2.67
CA LEU A 271 2.34 12.77 2.30
C LEU A 271 1.71 13.98 3.02
N ARG A 272 2.02 14.18 4.30
CA ARG A 272 1.54 15.34 5.06
C ARG A 272 2.12 16.64 4.52
N ALA A 273 3.38 16.65 4.07
CA ALA A 273 3.99 17.80 3.44
C ALA A 273 3.31 18.15 2.10
N LEU A 274 2.95 17.14 1.29
CA LEU A 274 2.18 17.35 0.07
C LEU A 274 0.78 17.92 0.36
N CYS A 275 0.05 17.36 1.34
CA CYS A 275 -1.26 17.90 1.74
C CYS A 275 -1.17 19.37 2.19
N ARG A 276 -0.12 19.74 2.94
CA ARG A 276 0.10 21.14 3.35
C ARG A 276 0.32 22.05 2.15
N GLN A 277 1.14 21.63 1.17
CA GLN A 277 1.36 22.42 -0.05
C GLN A 277 0.05 22.65 -0.83
N ILE A 278 -0.86 21.66 -0.89
CA ILE A 278 -2.19 21.86 -1.49
C ILE A 278 -2.98 22.94 -0.74
N CYS A 279 -2.98 22.91 0.59
CA CYS A 279 -3.68 23.91 1.40
C CYS A 279 -3.09 25.32 1.27
N ASP A 280 -1.77 25.41 1.17
CA ASP A 280 -1.05 26.69 1.11
C ASP A 280 -1.12 27.31 -0.31
N ASP A 281 -1.12 26.48 -1.35
CA ASP A 281 -1.22 26.88 -2.75
C ASP A 281 -2.17 25.98 -3.55
N PRO A 282 -3.43 26.40 -3.78
CA PRO A 282 -4.38 25.65 -4.61
C PRO A 282 -3.91 25.40 -6.04
N ALA A 283 -3.01 26.23 -6.59
CA ALA A 283 -2.49 26.05 -7.95
C ALA A 283 -1.61 24.80 -8.06
N PHE A 284 -0.90 24.43 -6.99
CA PHE A 284 -0.12 23.19 -6.87
C PHE A 284 -0.95 21.93 -7.17
N ALA A 285 -2.25 21.97 -6.85
CA ALA A 285 -3.20 20.89 -7.06
C ALA A 285 -4.02 20.99 -8.35
N THR A 286 -4.08 22.16 -9.00
CA THR A 286 -5.04 22.43 -10.08
C THR A 286 -4.45 22.93 -11.38
N THR A 287 -3.21 23.42 -11.36
CA THR A 287 -2.53 23.92 -12.54
C THR A 287 -1.59 22.83 -13.05
N ALA A 288 -1.70 22.49 -14.34
CA ALA A 288 -0.77 21.58 -14.99
C ALA A 288 0.66 22.12 -14.84
N ALA A 289 1.60 21.24 -14.51
CA ALA A 289 3.00 21.65 -14.46
C ALA A 289 3.46 22.02 -15.89
N ALA A 290 4.18 23.15 -16.01
CA ALA A 290 4.72 23.62 -17.28
C ALA A 290 5.91 22.77 -17.76
#